data_AF-A0A0K1PUZ6-F1
#
_entry.id   AF-A0A0K1PUZ6-F1
#
_cell.length_a   1.000
_cell.length_b   1.000
_cell.length_c   1.000
_cell.angle_alpha   90.00
_cell.angle_beta   90.00
_cell.angle_gamma   90.00
#
_symmetry.space_group_name_H-M   'P 1'
#
loop_
_entity.id
_entity.type
_entity.pdbx_description
1 polymer ?
#
loop_
_entity_poly.entity_id
_entity_poly.type
_entity_poly.pdbx_seq_one_letter_code
_entity_poly.pdbx_strand_id
1 'polypeptide(L)'
;MPMLPPYMPASLQGSPVDFEWQGSLAHIGPEGAVTPLLKKLDGLTTCGQLSLCAGLLTWAAWRLRDETEEALPALELAEAAFAHQVDWRYVDRDAGHVRAVPEEPAALSALLQVSLFMWEGLSVDWFWDSYYAPISQTFHAAHIVQHIMPKAHRPAMVRWLDAAIERLQLHARAPDEPFRKQRSFPSLDEWKRFVGRHRGQPLPPCILDLETDYQPTQRQALVTGFLEGLDWERNRFLRSPKAMLALGFEGEPYRGPILQGDTA
;
A
#
# COMPACT_ATOMS: atom_id res chain seq x y z
N MET A 1 13.92 9.49 12.19
CA MET A 1 13.46 9.96 10.86
C MET A 1 13.47 8.77 9.94
N PRO A 2 12.48 8.60 9.05
CA PRO A 2 12.49 7.53 8.07
C PRO A 2 13.74 7.64 7.18
N MET A 3 14.34 6.50 6.86
CA MET A 3 15.51 6.40 5.96
C MET A 3 15.05 6.25 4.51
N LEU A 4 15.81 6.82 3.57
CA LEU A 4 15.54 6.65 2.14
C LEU A 4 15.70 5.16 1.79
N PRO A 5 14.71 4.51 1.17
CA PRO A 5 14.83 3.12 0.77
C PRO A 5 16.00 2.91 -0.22
N PRO A 6 16.74 1.79 -0.13
CA PRO A 6 17.95 1.55 -0.91
C PRO A 6 17.69 1.50 -2.43
N TYR A 7 16.48 1.14 -2.83
CA TYR A 7 16.05 1.09 -4.22
C TYR A 7 15.72 2.47 -4.83
N MET A 8 15.83 3.56 -4.07
CA MET A 8 15.63 4.93 -4.56
C MET A 8 16.95 5.66 -4.80
N PRO A 9 17.11 6.41 -5.91
CA PRO A 9 18.29 7.24 -6.11
C PRO A 9 18.45 8.29 -5.01
N ALA A 10 19.66 8.42 -4.45
CA ALA A 10 19.95 9.40 -3.41
C ALA A 10 19.69 10.86 -3.86
N SER A 11 19.87 11.15 -5.15
CA SER A 11 19.61 12.48 -5.74
C SER A 11 18.13 12.76 -6.02
N LEU A 12 17.22 11.84 -5.70
CA LEU A 12 15.79 12.07 -5.85
C LEU A 12 15.31 13.19 -4.93
N GLN A 13 15.81 13.23 -3.69
CA GLN A 13 15.56 14.31 -2.75
C GLN A 13 16.29 15.58 -3.21
N GLY A 14 15.64 16.75 -3.09
CA GLY A 14 16.17 18.04 -3.54
C GLY A 14 16.12 18.27 -5.05
N SER A 15 15.61 17.32 -5.85
CA SER A 15 15.37 17.55 -7.29
C SER A 15 14.27 18.61 -7.47
N PRO A 16 14.45 19.66 -8.30
CA PRO A 16 13.45 20.71 -8.50
C PRO A 16 12.10 20.15 -8.98
N VAL A 17 11.00 20.76 -8.55
CA VAL A 17 9.65 20.48 -9.09
C VAL A 17 9.52 21.10 -10.48
N ASP A 18 9.60 20.28 -11.52
CA ASP A 18 9.58 20.69 -12.94
C ASP A 18 8.45 20.05 -13.76
N PHE A 19 7.52 19.36 -13.11
CA PHE A 19 6.37 18.74 -13.77
C PHE A 19 5.22 19.74 -13.92
N GLU A 20 4.52 19.68 -15.05
CA GLU A 20 3.30 20.46 -15.28
C GLU A 20 2.12 19.78 -14.58
N TRP A 21 1.44 20.48 -13.66
CA TRP A 21 0.28 19.95 -12.95
C TRP A 21 -1.00 20.59 -13.50
N GLN A 22 -1.99 19.75 -13.78
CA GLN A 22 -3.28 20.17 -14.39
C GLN A 22 -4.45 19.64 -13.56
N GLY A 23 -4.21 19.41 -12.27
CA GLY A 23 -5.14 18.70 -11.38
C GLY A 23 -4.96 17.18 -11.40
N SER A 24 -5.39 16.51 -10.34
CA SER A 24 -5.14 15.08 -10.14
C SER A 24 -5.72 14.19 -11.23
N LEU A 25 -6.96 14.48 -11.66
CA LEU A 25 -7.67 13.68 -12.68
C LEU A 25 -7.01 13.74 -14.06
N ALA A 26 -6.21 14.75 -14.36
CA ALA A 26 -5.46 14.83 -15.62
C ALA A 26 -4.27 13.86 -15.66
N HIS A 27 -3.82 13.39 -14.48
CA HIS A 27 -2.58 12.62 -14.31
C HIS A 27 -2.80 11.19 -13.81
N ILE A 28 -4.06 10.77 -13.67
CA ILE A 28 -4.40 9.37 -13.42
C ILE A 28 -4.31 8.55 -14.72
N GLY A 29 -4.12 7.23 -14.58
CA GLY A 29 -4.16 6.33 -15.74
C GLY A 29 -5.53 6.33 -16.45
N PRO A 30 -5.58 6.00 -17.76
CA PRO A 30 -6.80 6.08 -18.56
C PRO A 30 -7.90 5.17 -18.00
N GLU A 31 -9.07 5.75 -17.75
CA GLU A 31 -10.25 5.02 -17.32
C GLU A 31 -10.85 4.19 -18.46
N GLY A 32 -11.38 3.00 -18.16
CA GLY A 32 -12.05 2.13 -19.13
C GLY A 32 -11.15 1.44 -20.16
N ALA A 33 -9.83 1.67 -20.13
CA ALA A 33 -8.88 1.03 -21.02
C ALA A 33 -8.04 -0.04 -20.29
N VAL A 34 -7.93 -1.24 -20.89
CA VAL A 34 -7.06 -2.30 -20.37
C VAL A 34 -5.62 -2.07 -20.84
N THR A 35 -4.83 -1.39 -20.03
CA THR A 35 -3.41 -1.10 -20.33
C THR A 35 -2.49 -2.27 -19.96
N PRO A 36 -1.25 -2.33 -20.49
CA PRO A 36 -0.28 -3.34 -20.07
C PRO A 36 0.01 -3.33 -18.56
N LEU A 37 0.11 -2.14 -17.94
CA LEU A 37 0.31 -2.03 -16.50
C LEU A 37 -0.89 -2.59 -15.73
N LEU A 38 -2.12 -2.25 -16.13
CA LEU A 38 -3.32 -2.77 -15.49
C LEU A 38 -3.36 -4.31 -15.54
N LYS A 39 -2.98 -4.92 -16.67
CA LYS A 39 -2.87 -6.39 -16.80
C LYS A 39 -1.79 -7.00 -15.91
N LYS A 40 -0.67 -6.31 -15.67
CA LYS A 40 0.38 -6.79 -14.76
C LYS A 40 -0.07 -6.73 -13.30
N LEU A 41 -0.86 -5.72 -12.94
CA LEU A 41 -1.44 -5.56 -11.61
C LEU A 41 -2.57 -6.57 -11.37
N ASP A 42 -3.29 -6.95 -12.43
CA ASP A 42 -4.27 -8.02 -12.36
C ASP A 42 -3.62 -9.34 -11.90
N GLY A 43 -4.30 -10.05 -11.00
CA GLY A 43 -3.79 -11.29 -10.41
C GLY A 43 -2.89 -11.13 -9.18
N LEU A 44 -2.72 -9.92 -8.63
CA LEU A 44 -2.17 -9.74 -7.28
C LEU A 44 -3.27 -9.83 -6.22
N THR A 45 -2.94 -10.39 -5.05
CA THR A 45 -3.78 -10.32 -3.84
C THR A 45 -3.95 -8.88 -3.35
N THR A 46 -4.94 -8.65 -2.49
CA THR A 46 -5.12 -7.34 -1.81
C THR A 46 -3.85 -6.91 -1.08
N CYS A 47 -3.20 -7.79 -0.30
CA CYS A 47 -1.94 -7.48 0.38
C CYS A 47 -0.81 -7.12 -0.60
N GLY A 48 -0.76 -7.78 -1.76
CA GLY A 48 0.16 -7.43 -2.84
C GLY A 48 -0.10 -6.03 -3.41
N GLN A 49 -1.36 -5.68 -3.68
CA GLN A 49 -1.76 -4.35 -4.13
C GLN A 49 -1.44 -3.26 -3.10
N LEU A 50 -1.79 -3.48 -1.83
CA LEU A 50 -1.51 -2.53 -0.75
C LEU A 50 0.00 -2.31 -0.57
N SER A 51 0.80 -3.37 -0.64
CA SER A 51 2.26 -3.26 -0.57
C SER A 51 2.80 -2.40 -1.71
N LEU A 52 2.36 -2.65 -2.95
CA LEU A 52 2.84 -1.87 -4.09
C LEU A 52 2.39 -0.41 -4.03
N CYS A 53 1.14 -0.15 -3.63
CA CYS A 53 0.62 1.20 -3.44
C CYS A 53 1.37 1.96 -2.33
N ALA A 54 1.72 1.28 -1.22
CA ALA A 54 2.56 1.86 -0.16
C ALA A 54 3.98 2.19 -0.68
N GLY A 55 4.56 1.34 -1.53
CA GLY A 55 5.82 1.62 -2.21
C GLY A 55 5.75 2.86 -3.11
N LEU A 56 4.69 2.99 -3.89
CA LEU A 56 4.42 4.15 -4.75
C LEU A 56 4.24 5.45 -3.94
N LEU A 57 3.50 5.38 -2.83
CA LEU A 57 3.36 6.49 -1.89
C LEU A 57 4.70 6.88 -1.27
N THR A 58 5.55 5.90 -0.95
CA THR A 58 6.91 6.13 -0.47
C THR A 58 7.76 6.86 -1.53
N TRP A 59 7.67 6.48 -2.82
CA TRP A 59 8.34 7.19 -3.91
C TRP A 59 7.88 8.65 -4.03
N ALA A 60 6.57 8.89 -3.97
CA ALA A 60 6.00 10.23 -4.01
C ALA A 60 6.47 11.08 -2.83
N ALA A 61 6.42 10.53 -1.62
CA ALA A 61 6.80 11.23 -0.40
C ALA A 61 8.28 11.61 -0.39
N TRP A 62 9.19 10.71 -0.79
CA TRP A 62 10.61 11.03 -0.88
C TRP A 62 10.93 12.04 -1.99
N ARG A 63 10.23 11.94 -3.13
CA ARG A 63 10.35 12.91 -4.22
C ARG A 63 9.97 14.33 -3.81
N LEU A 64 8.94 14.47 -2.99
CA LEU A 64 8.33 15.76 -2.65
C LEU A 64 8.65 16.18 -1.20
N ARG A 65 9.64 15.55 -0.58
CA ARG A 65 9.96 15.73 0.84
C ARG A 65 10.30 17.16 1.22
N ASP A 66 11.00 17.88 0.36
CA ASP A 66 11.45 19.24 0.63
C ASP A 66 10.41 20.29 0.17
N GLU A 67 9.31 19.85 -0.44
CA GLU A 67 8.29 20.70 -1.06
C GLU A 67 7.00 20.78 -0.23
N THR A 68 6.79 19.83 0.68
CA THR A 68 5.59 19.79 1.52
C THR A 68 5.83 19.03 2.82
N GLU A 69 5.26 19.55 3.92
CA GLU A 69 5.28 18.88 5.22
C GLU A 69 4.46 17.57 5.22
N GLU A 70 3.55 17.40 4.26
CA GLU A 70 2.72 16.20 4.10
C GLU A 70 3.52 14.96 3.64
N ALA A 71 4.80 15.12 3.27
CA ALA A 71 5.66 13.99 2.93
C ALA A 71 5.89 13.05 4.13
N LEU A 72 6.03 13.58 5.35
CA LEU A 72 6.19 12.73 6.54
C LEU A 72 4.91 11.95 6.87
N PRO A 73 3.71 12.56 6.94
CA PRO A 73 2.45 11.85 7.02
C PRO A 73 2.30 10.78 5.92
N ALA A 74 2.65 11.08 4.67
CA ALA A 74 2.58 10.08 3.60
C ALA A 74 3.45 8.83 3.88
N LEU A 75 4.65 9.01 4.44
CA LEU A 75 5.51 7.89 4.86
C LEU A 75 4.91 7.11 6.04
N GLU A 76 4.34 7.81 7.02
CA GLU A 76 3.63 7.18 8.14
C GLU A 76 2.43 6.35 7.67
N LEU A 77 1.67 6.85 6.67
CA LEU A 77 0.54 6.13 6.08
C LEU A 77 1.00 4.89 5.29
N ALA A 78 2.08 5.00 4.53
CA ALA A 78 2.68 3.86 3.84
C ALA A 78 3.13 2.77 4.82
N GLU A 79 3.72 3.14 5.95
CA GLU A 79 4.07 2.22 7.04
C GLU A 79 2.82 1.57 7.66
N ALA A 80 1.80 2.36 7.98
CA ALA A 80 0.54 1.87 8.54
C ALA A 80 -0.20 0.91 7.59
N ALA A 81 -0.07 1.09 6.27
CA ALA A 81 -0.64 0.19 5.27
C ALA A 81 -0.09 -1.25 5.36
N PHE A 82 1.16 -1.45 5.79
CA PHE A 82 1.69 -2.79 6.03
C PHE A 82 1.08 -3.43 7.29
N ALA A 83 0.85 -2.64 8.35
CA ALA A 83 0.16 -3.13 9.54
C ALA A 83 -1.30 -3.49 9.25
N HIS A 84 -1.97 -2.71 8.38
CA HIS A 84 -3.34 -3.00 7.93
C HIS A 84 -3.48 -4.39 7.33
N GLN A 85 -2.50 -4.86 6.56
CA GLN A 85 -2.56 -6.18 5.90
C GLN A 85 -2.75 -7.32 6.90
N VAL A 86 -2.24 -7.15 8.12
CA VAL A 86 -2.35 -8.09 9.23
C VAL A 86 -3.74 -8.03 9.84
N ASP A 87 -4.20 -6.82 10.17
CA ASP A 87 -5.54 -6.57 10.67
C ASP A 87 -5.95 -5.13 10.40
N TRP A 88 -7.17 -4.91 9.87
CA TRP A 88 -7.66 -3.57 9.56
C TRP A 88 -7.67 -2.62 10.77
N ARG A 89 -7.73 -3.17 12.00
CA ARG A 89 -7.74 -2.41 13.24
C ARG A 89 -6.40 -1.76 13.56
N TYR A 90 -5.31 -2.11 12.88
CA TYR A 90 -4.05 -1.39 13.04
C TYR A 90 -4.12 0.06 12.58
N VAL A 91 -4.98 0.38 11.60
CA VAL A 91 -5.05 1.72 11.01
C VAL A 91 -6.22 2.50 11.57
N ASP A 92 -5.92 3.68 12.12
CA ASP A 92 -6.92 4.66 12.48
C ASP A 92 -7.36 5.47 11.26
N ARG A 93 -8.51 5.10 10.69
CA ARG A 93 -9.05 5.75 9.50
C ARG A 93 -9.47 7.20 9.76
N ASP A 94 -9.75 7.55 11.01
CA ASP A 94 -10.15 8.91 11.38
C ASP A 94 -8.95 9.81 11.72
N ALA A 95 -7.74 9.23 11.72
CA ALA A 95 -6.51 9.99 11.89
C ALA A 95 -6.10 10.71 10.60
N GLY A 96 -5.54 11.91 10.79
CA GLY A 96 -5.14 12.80 9.71
C GLY A 96 -6.28 13.70 9.22
N HIS A 97 -5.93 14.86 8.69
CA HIS A 97 -6.90 15.88 8.28
C HIS A 97 -7.22 15.87 6.78
N VAL A 98 -6.50 15.07 6.00
CA VAL A 98 -6.47 15.26 4.55
C VAL A 98 -7.19 14.15 3.83
N ARG A 99 -8.49 14.37 3.61
CA ARG A 99 -9.32 13.61 2.66
C ARG A 99 -9.74 14.44 1.44
N ALA A 100 -9.32 15.71 1.39
CA ALA A 100 -9.52 16.58 0.25
C ALA A 100 -8.17 16.87 -0.41
N VAL A 101 -8.08 16.61 -1.70
CA VAL A 101 -6.88 16.91 -2.49
C VAL A 101 -7.00 18.35 -2.97
N PRO A 102 -6.11 19.28 -2.55
CA PRO A 102 -6.12 20.64 -3.05
C PRO A 102 -5.68 20.66 -4.51
N GLU A 103 -6.04 21.71 -5.25
CA GLU A 103 -5.53 21.90 -6.62
C GLU A 103 -4.07 22.40 -6.61
N GLU A 104 -3.73 23.25 -5.64
CA GLU A 104 -2.41 23.88 -5.48
C GLU A 104 -1.94 23.85 -4.01
N PRO A 105 -0.61 23.88 -3.74
CA PRO A 105 0.47 23.80 -4.72
C PRO A 105 0.56 22.41 -5.37
N ALA A 106 0.99 22.34 -6.63
CA ALA A 106 1.13 21.10 -7.42
C ALA A 106 1.78 19.91 -6.66
N ALA A 107 2.86 20.14 -5.93
CA ALA A 107 3.53 19.11 -5.13
C ALA A 107 2.61 18.53 -4.05
N LEU A 108 1.93 19.40 -3.29
CA LEU A 108 0.98 19.00 -2.27
C LEU A 108 -0.20 18.23 -2.89
N SER A 109 -0.76 18.74 -3.99
CA SER A 109 -1.87 18.10 -4.71
C SER A 109 -1.51 16.68 -5.17
N ALA A 110 -0.36 16.52 -5.83
CA ALA A 110 0.08 15.22 -6.33
C ALA A 110 0.32 14.21 -5.19
N LEU A 111 1.01 14.62 -4.13
CA LEU A 111 1.27 13.74 -2.98
C LEU A 111 -0.01 13.29 -2.29
N LEU A 112 -0.93 14.22 -2.05
CA LEU A 112 -2.18 13.94 -1.36
C LEU A 112 -3.11 13.08 -2.23
N GLN A 113 -3.05 13.19 -3.55
CA GLN A 113 -3.79 12.27 -4.42
C GLN A 113 -3.28 10.83 -4.31
N VAL A 114 -1.95 10.62 -4.26
CA VAL A 114 -1.39 9.28 -4.05
C VAL A 114 -1.76 8.76 -2.65
N SER A 115 -1.77 9.64 -1.64
CA SER A 115 -2.21 9.32 -0.28
C SER A 115 -3.70 8.94 -0.24
N LEU A 116 -4.55 9.62 -1.00
CA LEU A 116 -5.97 9.32 -1.13
C LEU A 116 -6.18 7.92 -1.74
N PHE A 117 -5.43 7.55 -2.79
CA PHE A 117 -5.51 6.20 -3.33
C PHE A 117 -5.08 5.13 -2.32
N MET A 118 -4.06 5.41 -1.50
CA MET A 118 -3.71 4.52 -0.39
C MET A 118 -4.88 4.39 0.60
N TRP A 119 -5.49 5.50 1.01
CA TRP A 119 -6.65 5.49 1.91
C TRP A 119 -7.85 4.73 1.38
N GLU A 120 -8.17 4.91 0.09
CA GLU A 120 -9.21 4.15 -0.59
C GLU A 120 -8.89 2.66 -0.59
N GLY A 121 -7.64 2.29 -0.89
CA GLY A 121 -7.19 0.90 -0.85
C GLY A 121 -7.31 0.25 0.53
N LEU A 122 -7.12 1.03 1.60
CA LEU A 122 -7.30 0.58 2.99
C LEU A 122 -8.77 0.51 3.45
N SER A 123 -9.72 0.71 2.54
CA SER A 123 -11.13 0.73 2.93
C SER A 123 -11.65 -0.66 3.28
N VAL A 124 -12.01 -0.84 4.54
CA VAL A 124 -12.59 -2.08 5.07
C VAL A 124 -13.86 -2.48 4.32
N ASP A 125 -14.74 -1.51 4.09
CA ASP A 125 -16.04 -1.72 3.47
C ASP A 125 -15.94 -2.18 2.00
N TRP A 126 -14.84 -1.86 1.33
CA TRP A 126 -14.66 -2.10 -0.10
C TRP A 126 -13.73 -3.28 -0.39
N PHE A 127 -12.69 -3.47 0.43
CA PHE A 127 -11.58 -4.38 0.11
C PHE A 127 -11.27 -5.44 1.18
N TRP A 128 -11.61 -5.23 2.46
CA TRP A 128 -11.18 -6.17 3.52
C TRP A 128 -11.86 -7.52 3.46
N ASP A 129 -13.19 -7.52 3.30
CA ASP A 129 -14.03 -8.72 3.16
C ASP A 129 -14.54 -8.86 1.71
N SER A 130 -13.72 -8.45 0.73
CA SER A 130 -14.05 -8.41 -0.69
C SER A 130 -13.22 -9.37 -1.52
N TYR A 131 -13.81 -9.86 -2.60
CA TYR A 131 -13.09 -10.60 -3.64
C TYR A 131 -12.16 -9.69 -4.45
N TYR A 132 -12.52 -8.42 -4.59
CA TYR A 132 -11.78 -7.46 -5.40
C TYR A 132 -10.63 -6.84 -4.62
N ALA A 133 -9.49 -6.68 -5.29
CA ALA A 133 -8.34 -5.93 -4.78
C ALA A 133 -8.37 -4.47 -5.29
N PRO A 134 -7.68 -3.52 -4.63
CA PRO A 134 -7.66 -2.10 -5.01
C PRO A 134 -6.73 -1.82 -6.22
N ILE A 135 -6.97 -2.53 -7.34
CA ILE A 135 -6.13 -2.47 -8.54
C ILE A 135 -6.12 -1.05 -9.13
N SER A 136 -7.29 -0.39 -9.20
CA SER A 136 -7.41 0.97 -9.75
C SER A 136 -6.60 1.98 -8.94
N GLN A 137 -6.65 1.90 -7.60
CA GLN A 137 -5.87 2.78 -6.72
C GLN A 137 -4.37 2.67 -7.01
N THR A 138 -3.84 1.44 -7.04
CA THR A 138 -2.42 1.20 -7.36
C THR A 138 -2.06 1.66 -8.77
N PHE A 139 -2.93 1.40 -9.74
CA PHE A 139 -2.74 1.78 -11.14
C PHE A 139 -2.65 3.31 -11.29
N HIS A 140 -3.60 4.06 -10.72
CA HIS A 140 -3.61 5.51 -10.81
C HIS A 140 -2.47 6.14 -9.99
N ALA A 141 -2.12 5.57 -8.83
CA ALA A 141 -0.95 5.97 -8.06
C ALA A 141 0.34 5.85 -8.89
N ALA A 142 0.53 4.74 -9.62
CA ALA A 142 1.71 4.55 -10.47
C ALA A 142 1.84 5.62 -11.57
N HIS A 143 0.72 6.00 -12.20
CA HIS A 143 0.70 7.05 -13.21
C HIS A 143 1.11 8.42 -12.63
N ILE A 144 0.56 8.80 -11.47
CA ILE A 144 0.91 10.06 -10.81
C ILE A 144 2.39 10.05 -10.40
N VAL A 145 2.87 8.97 -9.78
CA VAL A 145 4.27 8.85 -9.36
C VAL A 145 5.20 8.98 -10.56
N GLN A 146 4.88 8.34 -11.69
CA GLN A 146 5.65 8.46 -12.93
C GLN A 146 5.70 9.90 -13.48
N HIS A 147 4.59 10.62 -13.37
CA HIS A 147 4.48 11.99 -13.81
C HIS A 147 5.38 12.93 -13.00
N ILE A 148 5.32 12.84 -11.67
CA ILE A 148 6.08 13.71 -10.76
C ILE A 148 7.58 13.36 -10.68
N MET A 149 7.99 12.20 -11.20
CA MET A 149 9.41 11.85 -11.26
C MET A 149 10.18 12.75 -12.23
N PRO A 150 11.35 13.28 -11.84
CA PRO A 150 12.26 13.95 -12.75
C PRO A 150 12.62 13.02 -13.91
N LYS A 151 12.80 13.57 -15.11
CA LYS A 151 13.10 12.78 -16.32
C LYS A 151 14.30 11.84 -16.13
N ALA A 152 15.32 12.28 -15.39
CA ALA A 152 16.52 11.50 -15.08
C ALA A 152 16.26 10.28 -14.16
N HIS A 153 15.24 10.35 -13.30
CA HIS A 153 14.92 9.32 -12.31
C HIS A 153 13.74 8.43 -12.71
N ARG A 154 12.90 8.89 -13.66
CA ARG A 154 11.77 8.11 -14.18
C ARG A 154 12.15 6.68 -14.62
N PRO A 155 13.27 6.43 -15.34
CA PRO A 155 13.66 5.07 -15.70
C PRO A 155 13.95 4.17 -14.48
N ALA A 156 14.50 4.73 -13.40
CA ALA A 156 14.77 3.96 -12.18
C ALA A 156 13.46 3.56 -11.48
N MET A 157 12.51 4.50 -11.36
CA MET A 157 11.19 4.23 -10.79
C MET A 157 10.43 3.17 -11.62
N VAL A 158 10.41 3.29 -12.95
CA VAL A 158 9.73 2.32 -13.82
C VAL A 158 10.35 0.92 -13.71
N ARG A 159 11.69 0.81 -13.70
CA ARG A 159 12.36 -0.48 -13.49
C ARG A 159 12.03 -1.08 -12.13
N TRP A 160 12.00 -0.26 -11.08
CA TRP A 160 11.59 -0.72 -9.75
C TRP A 160 10.14 -1.21 -9.77
N LEU A 161 9.22 -0.46 -10.38
CA LEU A 161 7.80 -0.82 -10.44
C LEU A 161 7.60 -2.16 -11.15
N ASP A 162 8.23 -2.36 -12.31
CA ASP A 162 8.15 -3.61 -13.05
C ASP A 162 8.69 -4.80 -12.23
N ALA A 163 9.88 -4.66 -11.65
CA ALA A 163 10.50 -5.73 -10.85
C ALA A 163 9.76 -6.00 -9.54
N ALA A 164 9.18 -4.98 -8.90
CA ALA A 164 8.35 -5.14 -7.71
C ALA A 164 7.06 -5.89 -8.05
N ILE A 165 6.42 -5.58 -9.19
CA ILE A 165 5.25 -6.34 -9.66
C ILE A 165 5.62 -7.81 -9.92
N GLU A 166 6.72 -8.07 -10.63
CA GLU A 166 7.18 -9.45 -10.91
C GLU A 166 7.44 -10.24 -9.61
N ARG A 167 8.10 -9.61 -8.63
CA ARG A 167 8.32 -10.22 -7.32
C ARG A 167 7.01 -10.47 -6.56
N LEU A 168 6.05 -9.54 -6.61
CA LEU A 168 4.74 -9.74 -5.99
C LEU A 168 3.91 -10.81 -6.71
N GLN A 169 4.03 -10.95 -8.03
CA GLN A 169 3.41 -12.06 -8.78
C GLN A 169 3.98 -13.42 -8.37
N LEU A 170 5.24 -13.48 -7.92
CA LEU A 170 5.84 -14.70 -7.39
C LEU A 170 5.35 -15.03 -5.97
N HIS A 171 5.16 -14.03 -5.11
CA HIS A 171 4.96 -14.24 -3.68
C HIS A 171 3.56 -13.94 -3.14
N ALA A 172 2.72 -13.26 -3.93
CA ALA A 172 1.44 -12.70 -3.53
C ALA A 172 0.39 -12.77 -4.65
N ARG A 173 0.46 -13.81 -5.50
CA ARG A 173 -0.50 -14.08 -6.57
C ARG A 173 -1.87 -14.42 -6.00
N ALA A 174 -2.92 -13.78 -6.50
CA ALA A 174 -4.29 -14.12 -6.17
C ALA A 174 -4.67 -15.50 -6.74
N PRO A 175 -5.54 -16.26 -6.07
CA PRO A 175 -6.11 -17.48 -6.62
C PRO A 175 -6.80 -17.23 -7.96
N ASP A 176 -6.60 -18.12 -8.93
CA ASP A 176 -7.32 -18.13 -10.21
C ASP A 176 -8.65 -18.87 -10.04
N GLU A 177 -9.61 -18.18 -9.41
CA GLU A 177 -10.94 -18.71 -9.15
C GLU A 177 -12.02 -17.71 -9.62
N PRO A 178 -13.16 -18.17 -10.13
CA PRO A 178 -14.22 -17.26 -10.58
C PRO A 178 -14.86 -16.52 -9.40
N PHE A 179 -15.29 -15.29 -9.66
CA PHE A 179 -16.04 -14.50 -8.70
C PHE A 179 -17.30 -15.25 -8.20
N ARG A 180 -17.49 -15.24 -6.89
CA ARG A 180 -18.68 -15.78 -6.21
C ARG A 180 -19.28 -14.71 -5.31
N LYS A 181 -20.60 -14.60 -5.31
CA LYS A 181 -21.32 -13.67 -4.40
C LYS A 181 -21.37 -14.24 -2.98
N GLN A 182 -21.33 -13.39 -1.96
CA GLN A 182 -21.45 -13.79 -0.56
C GLN A 182 -22.62 -14.75 -0.29
N ARG A 183 -23.81 -14.49 -0.87
CA ARG A 183 -25.01 -15.35 -0.75
C ARG A 183 -24.87 -16.77 -1.31
N SER A 184 -23.76 -17.06 -2.01
CA SER A 184 -23.45 -18.41 -2.53
C SER A 184 -22.67 -19.28 -1.53
N PHE A 185 -22.44 -18.77 -0.32
CA PHE A 185 -21.76 -19.49 0.75
C PHE A 185 -22.77 -19.85 1.87
N PRO A 186 -22.67 -21.04 2.47
CA PRO A 186 -23.52 -21.47 3.58
C PRO A 186 -23.45 -20.58 4.83
N SER A 187 -22.32 -19.90 5.04
CA SER A 187 -22.08 -19.06 6.22
C SER A 187 -21.17 -17.86 5.90
N LEU A 188 -21.19 -16.86 6.79
CA LEU A 188 -20.28 -15.72 6.71
C LEU A 188 -18.81 -16.16 6.88
N ASP A 189 -18.54 -17.17 7.70
CA ASP A 189 -17.18 -17.65 7.93
C ASP A 189 -16.59 -18.35 6.70
N GLU A 190 -17.42 -19.05 5.93
CA GLU A 190 -16.99 -19.62 4.64
C GLU A 190 -16.75 -18.53 3.59
N TRP A 191 -17.58 -17.48 3.57
CA TRP A 191 -17.31 -16.30 2.74
C TRP A 191 -15.98 -15.64 3.12
N LYS A 192 -15.74 -15.40 4.42
CA LYS A 192 -14.50 -14.81 4.94
C LYS A 192 -13.27 -15.66 4.60
N ARG A 193 -13.37 -16.99 4.70
CA ARG A 193 -12.31 -17.91 4.25
C ARG A 193 -12.06 -17.80 2.75
N PHE A 194 -13.11 -17.71 1.95
CA PHE A 194 -13.00 -17.53 0.50
C PHE A 194 -12.27 -16.22 0.15
N VAL A 195 -12.76 -15.07 0.63
CA VAL A 195 -12.13 -13.76 0.34
C VAL A 195 -10.76 -13.62 1.00
N GLY A 196 -10.52 -14.27 2.15
CA GLY A 196 -9.22 -14.27 2.82
C GLY A 196 -8.08 -14.79 1.94
N ARG A 197 -8.36 -15.76 1.05
CA ARG A 197 -7.37 -16.23 0.06
C ARG A 197 -7.06 -15.20 -1.03
N HIS A 198 -8.05 -14.41 -1.44
CA HIS A 198 -7.88 -13.29 -2.38
C HIS A 198 -7.22 -12.07 -1.71
N ARG A 199 -7.49 -11.86 -0.42
CA ARG A 199 -6.78 -10.86 0.39
C ARG A 199 -5.30 -11.18 0.48
N GLY A 200 -4.96 -12.46 0.61
CA GLY A 200 -3.59 -12.94 0.70
C GLY A 200 -3.00 -12.80 2.10
N GLN A 201 -1.81 -13.36 2.27
CA GLN A 201 -1.07 -13.23 3.53
C GLN A 201 -0.39 -11.85 3.61
N PRO A 202 -0.22 -11.28 4.82
CA PRO A 202 0.51 -10.03 5.01
C PRO A 202 1.95 -10.15 4.49
N LEU A 203 2.46 -9.07 3.91
CA LEU A 203 3.83 -8.99 3.39
C LEU A 203 4.66 -8.00 4.21
N PRO A 204 5.95 -8.28 4.45
CA PRO A 204 6.83 -7.32 5.12
C PRO A 204 7.26 -6.20 4.14
N PRO A 205 7.59 -4.98 4.62
CA PRO A 205 8.05 -3.89 3.73
C PRO A 205 9.25 -4.24 2.86
N CYS A 206 10.17 -5.08 3.36
CA CYS A 206 11.36 -5.52 2.62
C CYS A 206 11.04 -6.34 1.36
N ILE A 207 9.78 -6.77 1.14
CA ILE A 207 9.37 -7.38 -0.14
C ILE A 207 9.61 -6.44 -1.33
N LEU A 208 9.52 -5.12 -1.09
CA LEU A 208 9.71 -4.08 -2.11
C LEU A 208 11.19 -3.70 -2.32
N ASP A 209 12.08 -4.16 -1.44
CA ASP A 209 13.52 -3.97 -1.59
C ASP A 209 14.08 -5.09 -2.47
N LEU A 210 14.33 -4.76 -3.74
CA LEU A 210 14.76 -5.70 -4.76
C LEU A 210 16.14 -6.33 -4.48
N GLU A 211 16.95 -5.73 -3.61
CA GLU A 211 18.25 -6.27 -3.20
C GLU A 211 18.14 -7.27 -2.05
N THR A 212 17.04 -7.23 -1.30
CA THR A 212 16.77 -8.22 -0.25
C THR A 212 16.43 -9.58 -0.87
N ASP A 213 17.14 -10.63 -0.47
CA ASP A 213 16.84 -12.03 -0.79
C ASP A 213 15.67 -12.54 0.07
N TYR A 214 14.47 -12.09 -0.28
CA TYR A 214 13.26 -12.48 0.42
C TYR A 214 12.89 -13.94 0.15
N GLN A 215 12.75 -14.71 1.22
CA GLN A 215 12.25 -16.08 1.16
C GLN A 215 10.87 -16.19 1.83
N PRO A 216 9.87 -16.85 1.20
CA PRO A 216 8.53 -16.99 1.78
C PRO A 216 8.51 -17.61 3.19
N THR A 217 9.48 -18.48 3.49
CA THR A 217 9.64 -19.12 4.81
C THR A 217 9.99 -18.12 5.92
N GLN A 218 10.52 -16.94 5.57
CA GLN A 218 10.86 -15.87 6.52
C GLN A 218 9.68 -14.90 6.75
N ARG A 219 8.61 -14.99 5.96
CA ARG A 219 7.49 -14.02 5.95
C ARG A 219 6.96 -13.72 7.35
N GLN A 220 6.63 -14.76 8.11
CA GLN A 220 6.06 -14.59 9.45
C GLN A 220 7.02 -13.84 10.39
N ALA A 221 8.31 -14.22 10.39
CA ALA A 221 9.32 -13.56 11.21
C ALA A 221 9.52 -12.10 10.81
N LEU A 222 9.56 -11.80 9.51
CA LEU A 222 9.74 -10.45 8.98
C LEU A 222 8.53 -9.56 9.26
N VAL A 223 7.30 -10.06 9.09
CA VAL A 223 6.08 -9.33 9.42
C VAL A 223 5.98 -9.09 10.92
N THR A 224 6.25 -10.10 11.74
CA THR A 224 6.22 -9.97 13.20
C THR A 224 7.25 -8.94 13.68
N GLY A 225 8.50 -9.05 13.20
CA GLY A 225 9.56 -8.09 13.53
C GLY A 225 9.25 -6.67 13.06
N PHE A 226 8.59 -6.51 11.91
CA PHE A 226 8.09 -5.22 11.46
C PHE A 226 7.05 -4.65 12.44
N LEU A 227 6.01 -5.43 12.79
CA LEU A 227 4.96 -4.98 13.73
C LEU A 227 5.52 -4.62 15.11
N GLU A 228 6.45 -5.42 15.62
CA GLU A 228 7.10 -5.18 16.93
C GLU A 228 8.00 -3.94 16.91
N GLY A 229 8.49 -3.54 15.73
CA GLY A 229 9.28 -2.33 15.51
C GLY A 229 8.45 -1.07 15.28
N LEU A 230 7.12 -1.18 15.14
CA LEU A 230 6.25 -0.02 14.92
C LEU A 230 6.13 0.85 16.17
N ASP A 231 6.30 2.15 15.97
CA ASP A 231 6.08 3.17 16.99
C ASP A 231 4.70 3.80 16.80
N TRP A 232 3.68 3.16 17.38
CA TRP A 232 2.29 3.61 17.27
C TRP A 232 2.02 4.94 18.00
N GLU A 233 2.90 5.35 18.93
CA GLU A 233 2.76 6.65 19.62
C GLU A 233 3.18 7.79 18.69
N ARG A 234 4.10 7.53 17.76
CA ARG A 234 4.61 8.53 16.81
C ARG A 234 3.92 8.51 15.45
N ASN A 235 3.55 7.34 14.96
CA ASN A 235 2.86 7.23 13.67
C ASN A 235 1.38 7.57 13.85
N ARG A 236 0.95 8.71 13.29
CA ARG A 236 -0.41 9.23 13.50
C ARG A 236 -1.52 8.31 13.01
N PHE A 237 -1.23 7.41 12.07
CA PHE A 237 -2.22 6.53 11.45
C PHE A 237 -2.31 5.17 12.14
N LEU A 238 -1.39 4.86 13.04
CA LEU A 238 -1.45 3.64 13.83
C LEU A 238 -2.38 3.81 15.02
N ARG A 239 -3.28 2.86 15.20
CA ARG A 239 -4.22 2.86 16.31
C ARG A 239 -3.53 2.34 17.57
N SER A 240 -3.71 3.03 18.70
CA SER A 240 -3.17 2.54 19.98
C SER A 240 -3.66 1.12 20.32
N PRO A 241 -2.86 0.29 21.03
CA PRO A 241 -3.27 -1.05 21.46
C PRO A 241 -4.61 -1.08 22.20
N LYS A 242 -4.85 -0.10 23.08
CA LYS A 242 -6.11 0.04 23.82
C LYS A 242 -7.31 0.23 22.88
N ALA A 243 -7.17 1.06 21.86
CA ALA A 243 -8.23 1.30 20.88
C ALA A 243 -8.45 0.09 19.97
N MET A 244 -7.40 -0.66 19.62
CA MET A 244 -7.53 -1.93 18.90
C MET A 244 -8.32 -2.98 19.71
N LEU A 245 -7.99 -3.15 21.00
CA LEU A 245 -8.70 -4.05 21.90
C LEU A 245 -10.17 -3.65 22.07
N ALA A 246 -10.47 -2.35 22.13
CA ALA A 246 -11.84 -1.85 22.16
C ALA A 246 -12.63 -2.17 20.87
N LEU A 247 -11.94 -2.34 19.74
CA LEU A 247 -12.51 -2.83 18.47
C LEU A 247 -12.48 -4.37 18.36
N GLY A 248 -12.28 -5.06 19.48
CA GLY A 248 -12.30 -6.52 19.58
C GLY A 248 -11.06 -7.22 19.06
N PHE A 249 -9.90 -6.54 18.99
CA PHE A 249 -8.65 -7.18 18.56
C PHE A 249 -8.32 -8.39 19.45
N GLU A 250 -8.02 -9.52 18.81
CA GLU A 250 -7.69 -10.77 19.50
C GLU A 250 -6.17 -10.87 19.68
N GLY A 251 -5.71 -11.05 20.92
CA GLY A 251 -4.29 -11.16 21.25
C GLY A 251 -3.67 -9.85 21.73
N GLU A 252 -2.36 -9.72 21.55
CA GLU A 252 -1.58 -8.56 21.97
C GLU A 252 -1.22 -7.71 20.74
N PRO A 253 -1.82 -6.51 20.56
CA PRO A 253 -1.45 -5.63 19.45
C PRO A 253 0.05 -5.36 19.41
N TYR A 254 0.63 -5.41 18.20
CA TYR A 254 2.06 -5.21 17.92
C TYR A 254 3.01 -6.25 18.52
N ARG A 255 2.52 -7.42 18.98
CA ARG A 255 3.36 -8.48 19.55
C ARG A 255 3.01 -9.86 18.96
N GLY A 256 4.05 -10.60 18.57
CA GLY A 256 3.93 -12.05 18.32
C GLY A 256 2.98 -12.44 17.18
N PRO A 257 2.77 -13.76 16.96
CA PRO A 257 2.26 -14.24 15.68
C PRO A 257 0.77 -13.95 15.53
N ILE A 258 0.44 -12.88 14.80
CA ILE A 258 -0.90 -12.63 14.28
C ILE A 258 -1.01 -13.38 12.96
N LEU A 259 -1.08 -14.71 13.05
CA LEU A 259 -1.49 -15.56 11.94
C LEU A 259 -2.55 -16.54 12.47
N GLN A 260 -3.75 -16.03 12.72
CA GLN A 260 -4.92 -16.91 12.65
C GLN A 260 -5.17 -17.22 11.17
N GLY A 261 -4.68 -18.37 10.72
CA GLY A 261 -4.92 -18.83 9.36
C GLY A 261 -3.97 -19.89 8.83
N ASP A 262 -3.48 -20.83 9.65
CA ASP A 262 -3.13 -22.14 9.12
C ASP A 262 -4.44 -22.83 8.71
N THR A 263 -4.80 -22.71 7.45
CA THR A 263 -5.50 -23.79 6.76
C THR A 263 -4.94 -23.88 5.34
N ALA A 264 -4.02 -24.84 5.20
CA ALA A 264 -3.69 -25.66 4.03
C ALA A 264 -4.26 -25.26 2.67
#